data_AF-A0A2E8A699-F1
#
_entry.id   AF-A0A2E8A699-F1
#
_cell.length_a   1.000
_cell.length_b   1.000
_cell.length_c   1.000
_cell.angle_alpha   90.00
_cell.angle_beta   90.00
_cell.angle_gamma   90.00
#
_symmetry.space_group_name_H-M   'P 1'
#
loop_
_entity.id
_entity.type
_entity.pdbx_description
1 polymer ?
#
loop_
_entity_poly.entity_id
_entity_poly.type
_entity_poly.pdbx_seq_one_letter_code
_entity_poly.pdbx_strand_id
1 'polypeptide(L)' 'MKKISGLLLILLGTVFSSCTPNTTVSVLERYRFADYTIDPNRDPLTIKMNDHAFFSREGSFGGRGAGGGGCGCN' A
#
# COMPACT_ATOMS: atom_id res chain seq x y z
N MET A 1 24.55 10.02 40.45
CA MET A 1 24.61 9.19 39.23
C MET A 1 23.36 8.34 38.99
N LYS A 2 22.88 7.55 39.97
CA LYS A 2 21.65 6.73 39.82
C LYS A 2 20.39 7.52 39.41
N LYS A 3 20.21 8.74 39.92
CA LYS A 3 19.05 9.60 39.59
C LYS A 3 19.08 10.14 38.14
N ILE A 4 20.28 10.39 37.60
CA ILE A 4 20.48 10.86 36.22
C ILE A 4 20.26 9.71 35.23
N SER A 5 20.71 8.50 35.60
CA SER A 5 20.47 7.28 34.82
C SER A 5 18.97 6.92 34.74
N GLY A 6 18.21 7.09 35.83
CA GLY A 6 16.76 6.92 35.83
C GLY A 6 16.03 7.94 34.96
N LEU A 7 16.46 9.20 34.98
CA LEU A 7 15.89 10.27 34.15
C LEU A 7 16.12 10.00 32.64
N LEU A 8 17.30 9.49 32.29
CA LEU A 8 17.67 9.19 30.90
C LEU A 8 16.88 7.98 30.35
N LEU A 9 16.53 7.02 31.20
CA LEU A 9 15.68 5.89 30.83
C LEU A 9 14.22 6.31 30.55
N ILE A 10 13.70 7.27 31.31
CA ILE A 10 12.35 7.80 31.13
C ILE A 10 12.27 8.64 29.84
N LEU A 11 13.30 9.43 29.54
CA LEU A 11 13.39 10.21 28.30
C LEU A 11 13.46 9.32 27.05
N LEU A 12 14.07 8.14 27.16
CA LEU A 12 14.16 7.18 26.05
C LEU A 12 12.83 6.42 25.81
N GLY A 13 11.95 6.35 26.81
CA GLY A 13 10.64 5.70 26.67
C GLY A 13 9.59 6.53 25.92
N THR A 14 9.68 7.86 25.99
CA THR A 14 8.67 8.75 25.38
C THR A 14 8.84 8.93 23.88
N VAL A 15 10.01 8.64 23.32
CA VAL A 15 10.29 8.75 21.87
C VAL A 15 9.71 7.59 21.04
N PHE A 16 9.33 6.48 21.67
CA PHE A 16 8.70 5.33 20.99
C PHE A 16 7.17 5.33 21.06
N SER A 17 6.55 6.33 21.71
CA SER A 17 5.10 6.49 21.76
C SER A 17 4.54 7.21 20.51
N SER A 18 4.99 6.80 19.33
CA SER A 18 4.48 7.32 18.06
C SER A 18 3.09 6.76 17.79
N CYS A 19 2.13 7.61 18.13
CA CYS A 19 0.76 7.73 17.63
C CYS A 19 0.43 6.83 16.42
N THR A 20 -0.50 5.90 16.64
CA THR A 20 -1.43 5.48 15.60
C THR A 20 -1.98 6.72 14.89
N PRO A 21 -2.09 6.74 13.55
CA PRO A 21 -2.69 7.88 12.88
C PRO A 21 -4.14 7.99 13.32
N ASN A 22 -4.47 9.09 14.02
CA ASN A 22 -5.84 9.44 14.39
C ASN A 22 -6.68 9.91 13.18
N THR A 23 -6.17 9.67 11.97
CA THR A 23 -6.72 10.08 10.68
C THR A 23 -7.23 8.86 9.89
N THR A 24 -7.85 7.91 10.58
CA THR A 24 -8.59 6.87 9.86
C THR A 24 -9.93 7.44 9.43
N VAL A 25 -10.13 7.58 8.12
CA VAL A 25 -11.45 7.86 7.55
C VAL A 25 -12.42 6.76 7.97
N SER A 26 -13.63 7.16 8.36
CA SER A 26 -14.68 6.22 8.74
C SER A 26 -14.99 5.27 7.58
N VAL A 27 -15.45 4.05 7.89
CA VAL A 27 -15.76 3.04 6.86
C VAL A 27 -16.77 3.57 5.85
N LEU A 28 -17.73 4.38 6.30
CA LEU A 28 -18.77 4.99 5.47
C LEU A 28 -18.22 6.12 4.58
N GLU A 29 -17.24 6.89 5.05
CA GLU A 29 -16.58 7.90 4.20
C GLU A 29 -15.80 7.27 3.04
N ARG A 30 -15.35 6.02 3.18
CA ARG A 30 -14.69 5.29 2.09
C ARG A 30 -15.61 5.01 0.91
N TYR A 31 -16.93 5.02 1.11
CA TYR A 31 -17.90 4.82 0.04
C TYR A 31 -17.81 5.92 -1.04
N ARG A 32 -17.35 7.13 -0.70
CA ARG A 32 -17.12 8.20 -1.70
C ARG A 32 -16.04 7.86 -2.72
N PHE A 33 -15.16 6.88 -2.43
CA PHE A 33 -14.14 6.42 -3.37
C PHE A 33 -14.62 5.27 -4.27
N ALA A 34 -15.86 4.81 -4.11
CA ALA A 34 -16.48 3.79 -4.96
C ALA A 34 -17.25 4.41 -6.15
N ASP A 35 -16.80 5.58 -6.63
CA ASP A 35 -17.34 6.20 -7.85
C ASP A 35 -16.97 5.34 -9.07
N TYR A 36 -17.90 5.22 -10.04
CA TYR A 36 -17.67 4.51 -11.30
C TYR A 36 -16.43 5.03 -12.05
N THR A 37 -16.11 6.31 -11.90
CA THR A 37 -14.91 6.91 -12.48
C THR A 37 -13.61 6.36 -11.88
N ILE A 38 -13.62 5.80 -10.67
CA ILE A 38 -12.43 5.22 -10.02
C ILE A 38 -12.37 3.70 -10.25
N ASP A 39 -13.43 3.09 -10.81
CA ASP A 39 -13.45 1.65 -11.10
C ASP A 39 -12.38 1.29 -12.15
N PRO A 40 -11.38 0.45 -11.79
CA PRO A 40 -10.34 0.02 -12.73
C PRO A 40 -10.87 -0.83 -13.89
N ASN A 41 -12.10 -1.35 -13.79
CA ASN A 41 -12.73 -2.17 -14.81
C ASN A 41 -13.74 -1.40 -15.67
N ARG A 42 -13.85 -0.07 -15.52
CA ARG A 42 -14.86 0.75 -16.21
C ARG A 42 -14.74 0.71 -17.74
N ASP A 43 -13.51 0.58 -18.26
CA ASP A 43 -13.20 0.68 -19.68
C ASP A 43 -12.35 -0.51 -20.14
N PRO A 44 -12.87 -1.38 -21.03
CA PRO A 44 -12.14 -2.53 -21.53
C PRO A 44 -10.87 -2.18 -22.31
N LEU A 45 -10.80 -1.01 -22.95
CA LEU A 45 -9.58 -0.57 -23.65
C LEU A 45 -8.46 -0.28 -22.65
N THR A 46 -8.76 0.49 -21.60
CA THR A 46 -7.82 0.77 -20.51
C THR A 46 -7.31 -0.50 -19.85
N ILE A 47 -8.18 -1.50 -19.62
CA ILE A 47 -7.76 -2.81 -19.08
C ILE A 47 -6.72 -3.46 -19.99
N LYS A 48 -6.97 -3.53 -21.31
CA LYS A 48 -6.04 -4.14 -22.27
C LYS A 48 -4.72 -3.38 -22.37
N MET A 49 -4.75 -2.05 -22.33
CA MET A 49 -3.53 -1.23 -22.33
C MET A 49 -2.70 -1.43 -21.07
N ASN A 50 -3.34 -1.50 -19.90
CA ASN A 50 -2.66 -1.77 -18.64
C ASN A 50 -2.07 -3.17 -18.59
N ASP A 51 -2.79 -4.18 -19.11
CA ASP A 51 -2.25 -5.53 -19.21
C ASP A 51 -1.05 -5.58 -20.16
N HIS A 52 -1.09 -4.88 -21.31
CA HIS A 52 0.05 -4.77 -22.20
C HIS A 52 1.27 -4.16 -21.50
N ALA A 53 1.08 -3.02 -20.81
CA ALA A 53 2.16 -2.37 -20.05
C ALA A 53 2.69 -3.28 -18.93
N PHE A 54 1.80 -3.97 -18.22
CA PHE A 54 2.16 -4.91 -17.15
C PHE A 54 2.98 -6.08 -17.71
N PHE A 55 2.53 -6.74 -18.77
CA PHE A 55 3.29 -7.84 -19.35
C PHE A 55 4.65 -7.38 -19.87
N SER A 56 4.72 -6.23 -20.55
CA SER A 56 5.99 -5.71 -21.07
C SER A 56 6.99 -5.28 -20.01
N ARG A 57 6.55 -4.84 -18.83
CA ARG A 57 7.45 -4.28 -17.80
C ARG A 57 7.61 -5.16 -16.57
N GLU A 58 6.55 -5.87 -16.20
CA GLU A 58 6.37 -6.50 -14.90
C GLU A 58 5.90 -7.97 -14.99
N GLY A 59 5.67 -8.49 -16.21
CA GLY A 59 5.18 -9.86 -16.43
C GLY A 59 6.09 -10.94 -15.86
N SER A 60 7.40 -10.66 -15.77
CA SER A 60 8.40 -11.51 -15.14
C SER A 60 8.28 -11.61 -13.61
N PHE A 61 7.68 -10.63 -12.95
CA PHE A 61 7.49 -10.59 -11.50
C PHE A 61 6.18 -11.28 -11.04
N GLY A 62 5.27 -11.55 -11.98
CA GLY A 62 3.95 -12.13 -11.69
C GLY A 62 3.02 -11.13 -10.98
N GLY A 63 1.71 -11.37 -11.01
CA GLY A 63 0.75 -10.57 -10.23
C GLY A 63 -0.57 -10.20 -10.90
N ARG A 64 -0.76 -10.46 -12.20
CA ARG A 64 -2.06 -10.29 -12.88
C ARG A 64 -2.42 -11.51 -13.73
N GLY A 65 -3.39 -12.32 -13.26
CA GLY A 65 -3.96 -13.47 -13.97
C GLY A 65 -3.26 -14.82 -13.71
N ALA A 66 -3.96 -15.92 -14.02
CA ALA A 66 -3.59 -17.33 -13.71
C ALA A 66 -2.28 -17.85 -14.35
N GLY A 67 -1.48 -16.96 -14.95
CA GLY A 67 -0.09 -17.18 -15.33
C GLY A 67 0.90 -16.50 -14.37
N GLY A 68 0.51 -16.31 -13.10
CA GLY A 68 1.38 -15.83 -12.03
C GLY A 68 2.49 -16.84 -11.74
N GLY A 69 3.51 -16.86 -12.58
CA GLY A 69 4.62 -17.78 -12.48
C GLY A 69 5.81 -17.18 -13.20
N GLY A 70 6.57 -16.35 -12.49
CA GLY A 70 7.85 -15.87 -12.98
C GLY A 70 8.74 -17.03 -13.40
N CYS A 71 9.05 -17.08 -14.69
CA CYS A 71 10.26 -17.66 -15.27
C CYS A 71 11.11 -16.58 -16.00
N GLY A 72 10.67 -15.31 -16.00
CA GLY A 72 11.57 -14.17 -16.14
C GLY A 72 11.96 -13.68 -17.54
N CYS A 73 11.43 -14.21 -18.64
CA CYS A 73 11.77 -13.72 -19.98
C CYS A 73 10.54 -13.11 -20.67
N ASN A 74 10.60 -11.79 -20.92
CA ASN A 74 9.73 -11.09 -21.88
C ASN A 74 9.93 -11.64 -23.30
#